data_AF-A0A327JKC8-F1
#
_entry.id   AF-A0A327JKC8-F1
#
_cell.length_a   1.000
_cell.length_b   1.000
_cell.length_c   1.000
_cell.angle_alpha   90.00
_cell.angle_beta   90.00
_cell.angle_gamma   90.00
#
_symmetry.space_group_name_H-M   'P 1'
#
loop_
_entity.id
_entity.type
_entity.pdbx_description
1 polymer ?
#
loop_
_entity_poly.entity_id
_entity_poly.type
_entity_poly.pdbx_seq_one_letter_code
_entity_poly.pdbx_strand_id
1 'polypeptide(L)'
;MAGMTSDLPEPGGTAHGTAADEPQAPVAALSGTTGTEIQALMAAFAMRRMREGVRVVGVVEEADCGDGPCGGLFLRDLGDGRRISISQNLGRESTACNLDPGGLAEACGLVQAAI
;
A
#
# COMPACT_ATOMS: atom_id res chain seq x y z
N MET A 1 64.25 -8.81 22.48
CA MET A 1 63.45 -8.65 23.72
C MET A 1 62.17 -7.93 23.33
N ALA A 2 61.03 -8.48 23.72
CA ALA A 2 59.72 -8.34 23.10
C ALA A 2 59.05 -6.96 23.23
N GLY A 3 58.11 -6.70 22.32
CA GLY A 3 57.12 -5.62 22.35
C GLY A 3 56.14 -5.85 21.19
N MET A 4 55.42 -6.98 21.21
CA MET A 4 54.01 -7.07 21.62
C MET A 4 53.07 -6.29 20.69
N THR A 5 52.53 -7.05 19.75
CA THR A 5 51.34 -6.82 18.94
C THR A 5 50.15 -6.37 19.79
N SER A 6 49.39 -5.40 19.31
CA SER A 6 47.98 -5.23 19.70
C SER A 6 47.18 -4.81 18.48
N ASP A 7 47.03 -5.74 17.54
CA ASP A 7 45.87 -5.76 16.64
C ASP A 7 44.81 -6.62 17.34
N LEU A 8 43.79 -5.97 17.91
CA LEU A 8 42.59 -6.64 18.40
C LEU A 8 41.47 -6.37 17.39
N PRO A 9 40.99 -7.38 16.64
CA PRO A 9 39.77 -7.28 15.87
C PRO A 9 38.54 -7.44 16.78
N GLU A 10 37.73 -6.38 16.87
CA GLU A 10 36.41 -6.38 17.53
C GLU A 10 35.30 -6.87 16.57
N PRO A 11 34.16 -7.35 17.09
CA PRO A 11 33.66 -8.69 16.85
C PRO A 11 32.78 -8.85 15.61
N GLY A 12 32.77 -10.09 15.12
CA GLY A 12 32.06 -10.55 13.94
C GLY A 12 30.62 -10.06 13.85
N GLY A 13 30.32 -9.42 12.72
CA GLY A 13 28.96 -9.28 12.24
C GLY A 13 28.37 -10.69 12.13
N THR A 14 27.33 -10.94 12.94
CA THR A 14 26.51 -12.13 12.82
C THR A 14 26.10 -12.26 11.37
N ALA A 15 26.61 -13.29 10.71
CA ALA A 15 26.09 -13.75 9.45
C ALA A 15 24.58 -13.89 9.64
N HIS A 16 23.80 -12.99 9.02
CA HIS A 16 22.38 -13.24 8.87
C HIS A 16 22.32 -14.49 8.00
N GLY A 17 22.07 -15.62 8.67
CA GLY A 17 21.95 -16.91 8.01
C GLY A 17 21.02 -16.74 6.83
N THR A 18 21.43 -17.28 5.69
CA THR A 18 20.63 -17.34 4.48
C THR A 18 19.34 -18.09 4.83
N ALA A 19 18.30 -17.34 5.19
CA ALA A 19 16.96 -17.87 5.24
C ALA A 19 16.69 -18.41 3.84
N ALA A 20 16.37 -19.69 3.80
CA ALA A 20 16.07 -20.41 2.58
C ALA A 20 15.05 -19.66 1.72
N ASP A 21 15.08 -19.98 0.43
CA ASP A 21 14.16 -19.65 -0.66
C ASP A 21 12.66 -19.74 -0.28
N GLU A 22 12.18 -18.82 0.56
CA GLU A 22 10.76 -18.53 0.68
C GLU A 22 10.35 -17.79 -0.58
N PRO A 23 9.28 -18.22 -1.28
CA PRO A 23 8.82 -17.53 -2.48
C PRO A 23 8.50 -16.09 -2.10
N GLN A 24 9.41 -15.18 -2.45
CA GLN A 24 9.23 -13.76 -2.24
C GLN A 24 7.98 -13.37 -3.01
N ALA A 25 6.96 -12.88 -2.31
CA ALA A 25 5.77 -12.35 -2.96
C ALA A 25 6.24 -11.28 -3.96
N PRO A 26 6.05 -11.46 -5.27
CA PRO A 26 6.59 -10.53 -6.24
C PRO A 26 5.91 -9.17 -6.06
N VAL A 27 6.68 -8.15 -5.67
CA VAL A 27 6.22 -6.77 -5.54
C VAL A 27 6.62 -5.99 -6.79
N ALA A 28 5.68 -5.24 -7.35
CA ALA A 28 5.93 -4.31 -8.45
C ALA A 28 5.75 -2.86 -7.96
N ALA A 29 6.66 -1.98 -8.38
CA ALA A 29 6.54 -0.53 -8.16
C ALA A 29 6.17 0.14 -9.49
N LEU A 30 5.22 1.08 -9.43
CA LEU A 30 4.81 1.90 -10.56
C LEU A 30 5.17 3.37 -10.25
N SER A 31 5.87 4.02 -11.17
CA SER A 31 6.34 5.40 -11.04
C SER A 31 6.22 6.14 -12.37
N GLY A 32 6.21 7.47 -12.33
CA GLY A 32 6.31 8.31 -13.53
C GLY A 32 5.00 8.98 -13.97
N THR A 33 3.95 8.94 -13.15
CA THR A 33 2.66 9.59 -13.43
C THR A 33 1.96 9.95 -12.12
N THR A 34 0.81 10.63 -12.17
CA THR A 34 0.06 11.03 -10.96
C THR A 34 -0.55 9.83 -10.23
N GLY A 35 -0.84 9.99 -8.92
CA GLY A 35 -1.52 8.95 -8.14
C GLY A 35 -2.82 8.49 -8.79
N THR A 36 -3.66 9.42 -9.25
CA THR A 36 -4.92 9.13 -9.95
C THR A 36 -4.73 8.28 -11.20
N GLU A 37 -3.72 8.59 -12.03
CA GLU A 37 -3.42 7.81 -13.24
C GLU A 37 -2.87 6.42 -12.91
N ILE A 38 -2.04 6.29 -11.87
CA ILE A 38 -1.56 4.98 -11.38
C ILE A 38 -2.75 4.14 -10.89
N GLN A 39 -3.67 4.73 -10.11
CA GLN A 39 -4.85 4.03 -9.61
C GLN A 39 -5.76 3.56 -10.75
N ALA A 40 -5.99 4.42 -11.75
CA ALA A 40 -6.75 4.06 -12.95
C ALA A 40 -6.07 2.91 -13.74
N LEU A 41 -4.75 2.96 -13.89
CA LEU A 41 -3.97 1.89 -14.53
C LEU A 41 -4.08 0.57 -13.76
N MET A 42 -3.96 0.60 -12.43
CA MET A 42 -4.09 -0.58 -11.57
C MET A 42 -5.50 -1.17 -11.65
N ALA A 43 -6.55 -0.34 -11.62
CA ALA A 43 -7.93 -0.78 -11.79
C ALA A 43 -8.15 -1.46 -13.15
N ALA A 44 -7.67 -0.84 -14.24
CA ALA A 44 -7.74 -1.41 -15.59
C ALA A 44 -7.00 -2.75 -15.70
N PHE A 45 -5.81 -2.84 -15.10
CA PHE A 45 -5.04 -4.07 -15.04
C PHE A 45 -5.77 -5.17 -14.28
N ALA A 46 -6.28 -4.89 -13.09
CA ALA A 46 -7.02 -5.83 -12.25
C ALA A 46 -8.25 -6.37 -12.99
N MET A 47 -9.09 -5.48 -13.53
CA MET A 47 -10.27 -5.87 -14.31
C MET A 47 -9.91 -6.76 -15.50
N ARG A 48 -8.80 -6.46 -16.21
CA ARG A 48 -8.34 -7.31 -17.32
C ARG A 48 -7.96 -8.71 -16.84
N ARG A 49 -7.23 -8.83 -15.72
CA ARG A 49 -6.85 -10.12 -15.12
C ARG A 49 -8.06 -10.92 -14.64
N MET A 50 -9.04 -10.27 -14.03
CA MET A 50 -10.28 -10.91 -13.61
C MET A 50 -11.07 -11.49 -14.80
N ARG A 51 -11.14 -10.76 -15.92
CA ARG A 51 -11.77 -11.28 -17.16
C ARG A 51 -11.06 -12.48 -17.76
N GLU A 52 -9.77 -12.65 -17.46
CA GLU A 52 -8.97 -13.81 -17.87
C GLU A 52 -9.08 -14.98 -16.89
N GLY A 53 -9.91 -14.87 -15.84
CA GLY A 53 -10.12 -15.90 -14.83
C GLY A 53 -9.14 -15.87 -13.67
N VAL A 54 -8.28 -14.85 -13.58
CA VAL A 54 -7.38 -14.66 -12.44
C VAL A 54 -8.15 -14.05 -11.27
N ARG A 55 -8.07 -14.68 -10.08
CA ARG A 55 -8.60 -14.08 -8.86
C ARG A 55 -7.73 -12.89 -8.45
N VAL A 56 -8.34 -11.70 -8.41
CA VAL A 56 -7.70 -10.47 -7.95
C VAL A 56 -8.46 -9.98 -6.71
N VAL A 57 -7.71 -9.65 -5.66
CA VAL A 57 -8.24 -9.16 -4.38
C VAL A 57 -7.49 -7.87 -4.04
N GLY A 58 -8.22 -6.85 -3.60
CA GLY A 58 -7.63 -5.57 -3.22
C GLY A 58 -8.59 -4.41 -3.42
N VAL A 59 -8.06 -3.21 -3.20
CA VAL A 59 -8.78 -1.94 -3.36
C VAL A 59 -8.00 -1.00 -4.27
N VAL A 60 -8.70 -0.07 -4.92
CA VAL A 60 -8.12 1.08 -5.63
C VAL A 60 -8.63 2.37 -5.02
N GLU A 61 -7.79 3.41 -5.01
CA GLU A 61 -8.18 4.73 -4.52
C GLU A 61 -8.94 5.51 -5.60
N GLU A 62 -10.01 6.17 -5.18
CA GLU A 62 -10.80 7.10 -5.98
C GLU A 62 -10.90 8.45 -5.28
N ALA A 63 -10.65 9.53 -6.02
CA ALA A 63 -10.93 10.88 -5.56
C ALA A 63 -12.31 11.33 -6.05
N ASP A 64 -13.12 11.89 -5.16
CA ASP A 64 -14.37 12.55 -5.54
C ASP A 64 -14.11 14.04 -5.77
N CYS A 65 -13.70 14.38 -6.98
CA CYS A 65 -13.53 15.76 -7.41
C CYS A 65 -14.84 16.23 -8.06
N GLY A 66 -15.87 16.52 -7.25
CA GLY A 66 -17.00 17.33 -7.73
C GLY A 66 -16.57 18.76 -8.10
N ASP A 67 -17.52 19.63 -8.46
CA ASP A 67 -17.25 21.05 -8.79
C ASP A 67 -16.82 21.93 -7.58
N GLY A 68 -16.42 21.32 -6.45
CA GLY A 68 -16.06 21.98 -5.19
C GLY A 68 -14.71 21.48 -4.62
N PRO A 69 -14.36 21.85 -3.37
CA PRO A 69 -13.19 21.28 -2.70
C PRO A 69 -13.30 19.74 -2.72
N CYS A 70 -12.21 19.03 -3.03
CA CYS A 70 -12.20 17.56 -3.15
C CYS A 70 -13.07 16.91 -2.05
N GLY A 71 -14.16 16.26 -2.47
CA GLY A 71 -15.22 15.72 -1.62
C GLY A 71 -14.78 14.54 -0.75
N GLY A 72 -13.54 14.09 -0.89
CA GLY A 72 -12.92 13.04 -0.09
C GLY A 72 -12.22 12.00 -0.96
N LEU A 73 -11.38 11.21 -0.31
CA LEU A 73 -10.79 10.00 -0.85
C LEU A 73 -11.65 8.80 -0.46
N PHE A 74 -11.70 7.83 -1.37
CA PHE A 74 -12.45 6.60 -1.21
C PHE A 74 -11.59 5.42 -1.66
N LEU A 75 -11.86 4.25 -1.08
CA LEU A 75 -11.34 2.99 -1.54
C LEU A 75 -12.49 2.20 -2.18
N ARG A 76 -12.28 1.73 -3.41
CA ARG A 76 -13.19 0.81 -4.09
C ARG A 76 -12.64 -0.61 -4.01
N ASP A 77 -13.43 -1.52 -3.46
CA ASP A 77 -13.18 -2.96 -3.47
C ASP A 77 -13.27 -3.52 -4.90
N LEU A 78 -12.26 -4.29 -5.31
CA LEU A 78 -12.19 -4.89 -6.65
C LEU A 78 -13.11 -6.11 -6.82
N GLY A 79 -13.52 -6.75 -5.73
CA GLY A 79 -14.36 -7.95 -5.74
C GLY A 79 -15.84 -7.64 -5.89
N ASP A 80 -16.38 -6.76 -5.04
CA ASP A 80 -17.82 -6.43 -5.03
C ASP A 80 -18.14 -4.99 -5.47
N GLY A 81 -17.11 -4.15 -5.69
CA GLY A 81 -17.27 -2.76 -6.10
C GLY A 81 -17.69 -1.82 -4.97
N ARG A 82 -17.76 -2.28 -3.71
CA ARG A 82 -18.11 -1.44 -2.57
C ARG A 82 -17.13 -0.28 -2.44
N ARG A 83 -17.69 0.90 -2.18
CA ARG A 83 -16.94 2.15 -2.00
C ARG A 83 -16.95 2.52 -0.52
N ILE A 84 -15.77 2.74 0.03
CA ILE A 84 -15.55 3.05 1.45
C ILE A 84 -14.90 4.42 1.51
N SER A 85 -15.50 5.37 2.22
CA SER A 85 -14.85 6.67 2.42
C SER A 85 -13.67 6.50 3.36
N ILE A 86 -12.54 7.13 3.03
CA ILE A 86 -11.38 7.24 3.92
C ILE A 86 -11.09 8.71 4.24
N SER A 87 -12.12 9.56 4.18
CA SER A 87 -12.02 10.97 4.54
C SER A 87 -13.01 11.34 5.63
N GLN A 88 -12.54 12.07 6.63
CA GLN A 88 -13.32 12.62 7.72
C GLN A 88 -13.45 14.14 7.61
N ASN A 89 -14.50 14.70 8.19
CA ASN A 89 -14.64 16.14 8.33
C ASN A 89 -13.93 16.62 9.60
N LEU A 90 -12.81 17.33 9.44
CA LEU A 90 -12.04 17.91 10.54
C LEU A 90 -12.49 19.34 10.93
N GLY A 91 -13.51 19.86 10.26
CA GLY A 91 -13.96 21.25 10.39
C GLY A 91 -13.36 22.18 9.34
N ARG A 92 -14.04 23.31 9.11
CA ARG A 92 -13.82 24.23 7.99
C ARG A 92 -12.39 24.78 7.88
N GLU A 93 -11.75 25.04 9.01
CA GLU A 93 -10.45 25.72 9.07
C GLU A 93 -9.27 24.74 9.23
N SER A 94 -9.54 23.42 9.19
CA SER A 94 -8.48 22.43 9.31
C SER A 94 -7.66 22.36 8.03
N THR A 95 -6.34 22.42 8.17
CA THR A 95 -5.36 22.15 7.11
C THR A 95 -4.67 20.80 7.29
N ALA A 96 -5.06 20.03 8.32
CA ALA A 96 -4.49 18.73 8.61
C ALA A 96 -4.98 17.65 7.64
N CYS A 97 -4.24 16.54 7.56
CA CYS A 97 -4.66 15.37 6.79
C CYS A 97 -6.02 14.86 7.30
N ASN A 98 -7.01 14.81 6.42
CA ASN A 98 -8.38 14.41 6.75
C ASN A 98 -8.62 12.90 6.57
N LEU A 99 -7.58 12.06 6.60
CA LEU A 99 -7.71 10.62 6.49
C LEU A 99 -8.57 10.09 7.65
N ASP A 100 -9.60 9.31 7.33
CA ASP A 100 -10.41 8.59 8.30
C ASP A 100 -9.77 7.22 8.60
N PRO A 101 -9.18 7.01 9.79
CA PRO A 101 -8.61 5.71 10.16
C PRO A 101 -9.68 4.61 10.30
N GLY A 102 -10.93 4.96 10.61
CA GLY A 102 -12.04 4.01 10.70
C GLY A 102 -12.37 3.40 9.35
N GLY A 103 -12.62 4.25 8.34
CA GLY A 103 -12.82 3.81 6.97
C GLY A 103 -11.63 3.03 6.40
N LEU A 104 -10.39 3.44 6.72
CA LEU A 104 -9.20 2.71 6.28
C LEU A 104 -9.12 1.31 6.91
N ALA A 105 -9.37 1.20 8.22
CA ALA A 105 -9.36 -0.08 8.92
C ALA A 105 -10.47 -1.02 8.42
N GLU A 106 -11.65 -0.48 8.10
CA GLU A 106 -12.74 -1.25 7.47
C GLU A 106 -12.26 -1.83 6.14
N ALA A 107 -11.71 -1.01 5.23
CA ALA A 107 -11.20 -1.48 3.95
C ALA A 107 -10.13 -2.56 4.09
N CYS A 108 -9.19 -2.41 5.04
CA CYS A 108 -8.19 -3.43 5.33
C CYS A 108 -8.81 -4.75 5.79
N GLY A 109 -9.83 -4.72 6.64
CA GLY A 109 -10.52 -5.92 7.12
C GLY A 109 -11.24 -6.67 6.00
N LEU A 110 -11.81 -5.94 5.05
CA LEU A 110 -12.52 -6.52 3.91
C LEU A 110 -11.57 -7.18 2.92
N VAL A 111 -10.44 -6.53 2.61
CA VAL A 111 -9.39 -7.13 1.79
C VAL A 111 -8.85 -8.39 2.45
N GLN A 112 -8.57 -8.36 3.76
CA GLN A 112 -8.08 -9.53 4.49
C GLN A 112 -9.07 -10.71 4.48
N ALA A 113 -10.37 -10.44 4.68
CA ALA A 113 -11.40 -11.46 4.63
C ALA A 113 -11.58 -12.07 3.22
N ALA A 114 -11.13 -11.36 2.19
CA ALA A 114 -11.24 -11.77 0.80
C ALA A 114 -9.98 -12.45 0.26
N ILE A 115 -8.90 -12.60 1.04
CA ILE A 115 -7.68 -13.36 0.65
C ILE A 115 -7.90 -14.85 0.88
#